data_AF-A0A6V7KD39-F1
#
_entry.id   AF-A0A6V7KD39-F1
#
_cell.length_a   1.000
_cell.length_b   1.000
_cell.length_c   1.000
_cell.angle_alpha   90.00
_cell.angle_beta   90.00
_cell.angle_gamma   90.00
#
_symmetry.space_group_name_H-M   'P 1'
#
loop_
_entity.id
_entity.type
_entity.pdbx_description
1 polymer ?
#
loop_
_entity_poly.entity_id
_entity_poly.type
_entity_poly.pdbx_seq_one_letter_code
_entity_poly.pdbx_strand_id
1 'polypeptide(L)'
;MIAGSQLIHETTVGRHLNDWLTGEKLAPENGGSDSHLSEEQTAELITYLTNNLLPTTLAIIEQVADGWGIRYTIPGMTQCLHRNGFSYRKPVGIPHKFSAEAQRAFVET
;
A
#
# COMPACT_ATOMS: atom_id res chain seq x y z
N MET A 1 -35.97 9.88 -21.82
CA MET A 1 -36.61 9.81 -20.47
C MET A 1 -35.62 9.40 -19.38
N ILE A 2 -34.75 8.40 -19.60
CA ILE A 2 -33.78 7.95 -18.58
C ILE A 2 -32.68 8.98 -18.32
N ALA A 3 -32.03 9.52 -19.37
CA ALA A 3 -30.96 10.52 -19.21
C ALA A 3 -31.42 11.79 -18.49
N GLY A 4 -32.58 12.31 -18.89
CA GLY A 4 -33.15 13.53 -18.31
C GLY A 4 -33.59 13.39 -16.84
N SER A 5 -34.08 12.21 -16.43
CA SER A 5 -34.48 12.00 -15.02
C SER A 5 -33.28 11.76 -14.09
N GLN A 6 -32.20 11.17 -14.61
CA GLN A 6 -30.99 10.89 -13.83
C GLN A 6 -29.89 11.94 -13.97
N LEU A 7 -30.10 12.99 -14.79
CA LEU A 7 -29.12 14.06 -15.05
C LEU A 7 -27.77 13.54 -15.58
N ILE A 8 -27.81 12.48 -16.39
CA ILE A 8 -26.62 11.90 -17.04
C ILE A 8 -26.72 12.05 -18.56
N HIS A 9 -25.57 12.03 -19.25
CA HIS A 9 -25.53 12.19 -20.70
C HIS A 9 -26.13 10.95 -21.42
N GLU A 10 -26.80 11.17 -22.55
CA GLU A 10 -27.45 10.09 -23.32
C GLU A 10 -26.47 8.98 -23.75
N THR A 11 -25.21 9.32 -24.05
CA THR A 11 -24.19 8.31 -24.38
C THR A 11 -23.83 7.42 -23.19
N THR A 12 -23.92 7.94 -21.97
CA THR A 12 -23.68 7.17 -20.73
C THR A 12 -24.81 6.16 -20.51
N VAL A 13 -26.06 6.58 -20.75
CA VAL A 13 -27.23 5.68 -20.73
C VAL A 13 -27.06 4.57 -21.77
N GLY A 14 -26.68 4.92 -23.00
CA GLY A 14 -26.43 3.95 -24.07
C GLY A 14 -25.34 2.93 -23.72
N ARG A 15 -24.23 3.39 -23.11
CA ARG A 15 -23.16 2.49 -22.63
C ARG A 15 -23.69 1.52 -21.57
N HIS A 16 -24.39 2.02 -20.54
CA HIS A 16 -24.91 1.17 -19.47
C HIS A 16 -25.91 0.12 -19.97
N LEU A 17 -26.78 0.48 -20.92
CA LEU A 17 -27.71 -0.47 -21.53
C LEU A 17 -26.98 -1.56 -22.32
N ASN A 18 -25.97 -1.18 -23.11
CA ASN A 18 -25.17 -2.15 -23.87
C ASN A 18 -24.37 -3.07 -22.95
N ASP A 19 -23.75 -2.52 -21.90
CA ASP A 19 -23.00 -3.29 -20.90
C ASP A 19 -23.89 -4.32 -20.19
N TRP A 20 -25.13 -3.94 -19.85
CA TRP A 20 -26.10 -4.86 -19.26
C TRP A 20 -26.60 -5.92 -20.24
N LEU A 21 -26.94 -5.53 -21.48
CA LEU A 21 -27.42 -6.48 -22.51
C LEU A 21 -26.36 -7.49 -22.92
N THR A 22 -25.09 -7.09 -22.91
CA THR A 22 -23.98 -7.94 -23.40
C THR A 22 -23.41 -8.84 -22.30
N GLY A 23 -23.40 -8.39 -21.05
CA GLY A 23 -22.71 -9.10 -19.96
C GLY A 23 -23.35 -8.97 -18.59
N GLU A 24 -24.62 -8.56 -18.51
CA GLU A 24 -25.36 -8.35 -17.25
C GLU A 24 -24.61 -7.45 -16.25
N LYS A 25 -23.77 -6.56 -16.75
CA LYS A 25 -22.91 -5.70 -15.92
C LYS A 25 -23.73 -4.60 -15.25
N LEU A 26 -23.83 -4.70 -13.92
CA LEU A 26 -24.56 -3.74 -13.08
C LEU A 26 -23.64 -2.76 -12.34
N ALA A 27 -22.35 -3.09 -12.20
CA ALA A 27 -21.36 -2.29 -11.49
C ALA A 27 -20.13 -2.02 -12.36
N PRO A 28 -19.41 -0.91 -12.13
CA PRO A 28 -18.14 -0.69 -12.79
C PRO A 28 -17.14 -1.76 -12.34
N GLU A 29 -16.42 -2.33 -13.30
CA GLU A 29 -15.31 -3.28 -13.08
C GLU A 29 -13.97 -2.56 -13.01
N ASN A 30 -13.99 -1.28 -12.63
CA ASN A 30 -12.78 -0.48 -12.54
C ASN A 30 -11.97 -0.97 -11.34
N GLY A 31 -11.01 -1.86 -11.60
CA GLY A 31 -10.04 -2.33 -10.62
C GLY A 31 -8.96 -1.31 -10.33
N GLY A 32 -8.26 -1.51 -9.22
CA GLY A 32 -7.00 -0.83 -8.94
C GLY A 32 -5.84 -1.43 -9.74
N SER A 33 -4.65 -0.84 -9.61
CA SER A 33 -3.42 -1.43 -10.14
C SER A 33 -2.97 -2.61 -9.28
N ASP A 34 -2.58 -3.69 -9.95
CA ASP A 34 -2.01 -4.86 -9.30
C ASP A 34 -0.59 -4.59 -8.76
N SER A 35 -0.18 -5.40 -7.77
CA SER A 35 1.19 -5.40 -7.31
C SER A 35 2.12 -5.99 -8.39
N HIS A 36 3.35 -5.48 -8.50
CA HIS A 36 4.39 -6.13 -9.29
C HIS A 36 4.96 -7.37 -8.59
N LEU A 37 4.82 -7.47 -7.26
CA LEU A 37 5.24 -8.64 -6.50
C LEU A 37 4.15 -9.70 -6.47
N SER A 38 4.55 -10.97 -6.58
CA SER A 38 3.66 -12.11 -6.31
C SER A 38 3.27 -12.15 -4.83
N GLU A 39 2.27 -12.96 -4.49
CA GLU A 39 1.86 -13.17 -3.09
C GLU A 39 3.01 -13.73 -2.25
N GLU A 40 3.77 -14.69 -2.80
CA GLU A 40 4.94 -15.29 -2.13
C GLU A 40 6.04 -14.26 -1.88
N GLN A 41 6.40 -13.47 -2.89
CA GLN A 41 7.41 -12.40 -2.77
C GLN A 41 6.95 -11.33 -1.78
N THR A 42 5.66 -11.01 -1.79
CA THR A 42 5.07 -10.04 -0.86
C THR A 42 5.17 -10.56 0.57
N ALA A 43 4.83 -11.83 0.82
CA ALA A 43 4.96 -12.44 2.14
C ALA A 43 6.41 -12.44 2.64
N GLU A 44 7.36 -12.80 1.78
CA GLU A 44 8.79 -12.77 2.09
C GLU A 44 9.28 -11.35 2.43
N LEU A 45 8.88 -10.35 1.64
CA LEU A 45 9.20 -8.95 1.90
C LEU A 45 8.64 -8.48 3.25
N ILE A 46 7.37 -8.81 3.55
CA ILE A 46 6.73 -8.45 4.83
C ILE A 46 7.51 -9.06 6.00
N THR A 47 7.87 -10.35 5.92
CA THR A 47 8.67 -11.02 6.95
C THR A 47 10.03 -10.34 7.13
N TYR A 48 10.71 -10.00 6.02
CA TYR A 48 11.99 -9.32 6.09
C TYR A 48 11.88 -7.94 6.75
N LEU A 49 10.92 -7.10 6.35
CA LEU A 49 10.71 -5.75 6.89
C LEU A 49 10.20 -5.74 8.34
N THR A 50 9.55 -6.83 8.78
CA THR A 50 9.14 -6.99 10.18
C THR A 50 10.33 -7.26 11.08
N ASN A 51 11.31 -8.01 10.59
CA ASN A 51 12.52 -8.37 11.33
C ASN A 51 13.64 -7.32 11.21
N ASN A 52 13.64 -6.52 10.14
CA ASN A 52 14.69 -5.56 9.83
C ASN A 52 14.10 -4.18 9.57
N LEU A 53 14.52 -3.19 10.35
CA LEU A 53 14.10 -1.81 10.15
C LEU A 53 14.89 -1.17 9.01
N LEU A 54 14.25 -0.98 7.86
CA LEU A 54 14.79 -0.14 6.79
C LEU A 54 14.34 1.32 6.98
N PRO A 55 15.26 2.29 7.00
CA PRO A 55 14.95 3.67 7.39
C PRO A 55 14.21 4.46 6.30
N THR A 56 14.28 4.02 5.04
CA THR A 56 13.70 4.75 3.90
C THR A 56 13.03 3.81 2.91
N THR A 57 12.01 4.31 2.21
CA THR A 57 11.36 3.58 1.10
C THR A 57 12.35 3.26 -0.02
N LEU A 58 13.36 4.09 -0.24
CA LEU A 58 14.41 3.84 -1.25
C LEU A 58 15.21 2.58 -0.94
N ALA A 59 15.60 2.36 0.33
CA ALA A 59 16.29 1.14 0.74
C ALA A 59 15.43 -0.11 0.51
N ILE A 60 14.11 0.01 0.71
CA ILE A 60 13.16 -1.09 0.42
C ILE A 60 13.11 -1.36 -1.09
N ILE A 61 13.10 -0.31 -1.93
CA ILE A 61 13.12 -0.46 -3.40
C ILE A 61 14.40 -1.14 -3.86
N GLU A 62 15.55 -0.78 -3.29
CA GLU A 62 16.83 -1.43 -3.60
C GLU A 62 16.82 -2.90 -3.21
N GLN A 63 16.34 -3.24 -2.01
CA GLN A 63 16.20 -4.63 -1.57
C GLN A 63 15.30 -5.47 -2.50
N VAL A 64 14.20 -4.89 -2.97
CA VAL A 64 13.26 -5.54 -3.90
C VAL A 64 13.88 -5.71 -5.29
N ALA A 65 14.64 -4.71 -5.74
CA ALA A 65 15.36 -4.77 -7.02
C ALA A 65 16.49 -5.81 -6.98
N ASP A 66 17.23 -5.88 -5.88
CA ASP A 66 18.32 -6.85 -5.69
C ASP A 66 17.79 -8.28 -5.52
N GLY A 67 16.67 -8.45 -4.82
CA GLY A 67 16.07 -9.76 -4.57
C GLY A 67 15.35 -10.36 -5.78
N TRP A 68 14.59 -9.55 -6.52
CA TRP A 68 13.68 -10.04 -7.56
C TRP A 68 13.81 -9.34 -8.92
N GLY A 69 14.73 -8.39 -9.07
CA GLY A 69 14.89 -7.63 -10.33
C GLY A 69 13.73 -6.67 -10.62
N ILE A 70 12.83 -6.45 -9.66
CA ILE A 70 11.64 -5.60 -9.82
C ILE A 70 11.94 -4.23 -9.26
N ARG A 71 11.79 -3.17 -10.06
CA ARG A 71 12.03 -1.80 -9.61
C ARG A 71 10.76 -0.99 -9.51
N TYR A 72 10.40 -0.64 -8.28
CA TYR A 72 9.28 0.26 -8.00
C TYR A 72 9.67 1.73 -8.13
N THR A 73 8.68 2.57 -8.42
CA THR A 73 8.76 4.00 -8.12
C THR A 73 8.53 4.23 -6.62
N ILE A 74 8.99 5.35 -6.07
CA ILE A 74 8.75 5.70 -4.67
C ILE A 74 7.25 5.67 -4.31
N PRO A 75 6.34 6.31 -5.07
CA PRO A 75 4.92 6.25 -4.77
C PRO A 75 4.35 4.82 -4.84
N GLY A 76 4.80 4.02 -5.81
CA GLY A 76 4.35 2.64 -5.96
C GLY A 76 4.75 1.76 -4.78
N MET A 77 6.00 1.88 -4.32
CA MET A 77 6.44 1.15 -3.12
C MET A 77 5.71 1.63 -1.87
N THR A 78 5.51 2.93 -1.69
CA THR A 78 4.74 3.46 -0.56
C THR A 78 3.30 2.93 -0.54
N GLN A 79 2.62 2.87 -1.70
CA GLN A 79 1.29 2.26 -1.80
C GLN A 79 1.32 0.76 -1.49
N CYS A 80 2.32 0.03 -1.99
CA CYS A 80 2.51 -1.39 -1.68
C CYS A 80 2.64 -1.62 -0.17
N LEU A 81 3.46 -0.81 0.50
CA LEU A 81 3.66 -0.87 1.96
C LEU A 81 2.36 -0.60 2.71
N HIS A 82 1.61 0.45 2.34
CA HIS A 82 0.33 0.77 2.97
C HIS A 82 -0.70 -0.36 2.78
N ARG A 83 -0.79 -0.95 1.59
CA ARG A 83 -1.69 -2.08 1.31
C ARG A 83 -1.38 -3.30 2.18
N ASN A 84 -0.11 -3.50 2.51
CA ASN A 84 0.35 -4.58 3.38
C ASN A 84 0.39 -4.19 4.87
N GLY A 85 -0.26 -3.09 5.27
CA GLY A 85 -0.42 -2.70 6.67
C GLY A 85 0.79 -1.98 7.29
N PHE A 86 1.84 -1.68 6.52
CA PHE A 86 2.94 -0.87 7.02
C PHE A 86 2.52 0.60 7.10
N SER A 87 2.91 1.25 8.18
CA SER A 87 2.82 2.69 8.33
C SER A 87 4.20 3.25 8.64
N TYR A 88 4.53 4.38 8.01
CA TYR A 88 5.74 5.09 8.40
C TYR A 88 5.53 5.72 9.78
N ARG A 89 6.39 5.35 10.73
CA ARG A 89 6.48 6.03 12.01
C ARG A 89 7.88 6.60 12.15
N LYS A 90 7.97 7.92 12.31
CA LYS A 90 9.23 8.57 12.67
C LYS A 90 9.71 7.95 13.98
N PRO A 91 10.95 7.43 14.06
CA PRO A 91 11.50 6.92 15.31
C PRO A 91 11.39 8.00 16.39
N VAL A 92 10.94 7.61 17.58
CA VAL A 92 10.93 8.54 18.71
C VAL A 92 12.38 8.84 19.03
N GLY A 93 12.75 10.12 19.06
CA GLY A 93 14.09 10.52 19.45
C GLY A 93 14.38 10.05 20.88
N ILE A 94 15.51 9.38 21.07
CA ILE A 94 15.97 9.04 22.42
C ILE A 94 16.41 10.36 23.08
N PRO A 95 15.86 10.74 24.25
CA PRO A 95 16.30 11.94 24.95
C PRO A 95 17.81 11.92 25.17
N HIS A 96 18.50 13.03 24.96
CA HIS A 96 19.95 13.10 25.14
C HIS A 96 20.41 12.67 26.55
N LYS A 97 19.55 12.86 27.57
CA LYS A 97 19.80 12.47 28.96
C LYS A 97 19.34 11.04 29.30
N PHE A 98 18.88 10.26 28.33
CA PHE A 98 18.44 8.88 28.56
C PHE A 98 19.63 8.02 29.00
N SER A 99 19.47 7.33 30.13
CA SER A 99 20.38 6.29 30.61
C SER A 99 19.55 5.08 31.00
N ALA A 100 19.78 3.96 30.32
CA ALA A 100 19.09 2.70 30.61
C ALA A 100 19.38 2.19 32.03
N GLU A 101 20.60 2.43 32.52
CA GLU A 101 21.05 2.06 33.87
C GLU A 101 20.30 2.86 34.93
N ALA A 102 20.18 4.19 34.76
CA ALA A 102 19.45 5.06 35.68
C ALA A 102 17.95 4.71 35.72
N GLN A 103 17.35 4.39 34.56
CA GLN A 103 15.95 3.98 34.48
C GLN A 103 15.69 2.65 35.22
N ARG A 104 16.60 1.68 35.08
CA ARG A 104 16.50 0.38 35.79
C ARG A 104 16.60 0.55 37.30
N ALA A 105 17.58 1.31 37.77
CA ALA A 105 17.78 1.56 39.20
C ALA A 105 16.54 2.21 39.85
N PHE A 106 15.84 3.11 39.13
CA PHE A 106 14.61 3.74 39.62
C PHE A 106 13.44 2.75 39.77
N VAL A 107 13.29 1.77 38.88
CA VAL A 107 12.20 0.78 38.92
C VAL A 107 12.41 -0.28 40.01
N GLU A 108 13.66 -0.56 40.36
CA GLU A 108 14.04 -1.52 41.41
C GLU A 108 13.99 -0.91 42.83
N THR A 109 13.64 0.38 42.97
CA THR A 109 13.45 1.08 44.25
C THR A 109 11.98 1.11 44.66
#